data_AF-A0A2V8UHE2-F1
#
_entry.id   AF-A0A2V8UHE2-F1
#
_cell.length_a   1.000
_cell.length_b   1.000
_cell.length_c   1.000
_cell.angle_alpha   90.00
_cell.angle_beta   90.00
_cell.angle_gamma   90.00
#
_symmetry.space_group_name_H-M   'P 1'
#
loop_
_entity.id
_entity.type
_entity.pdbx_description
1 polymer ?
#
loop_
_entity_poly.entity_id
_entity_poly.type
_entity_poly.pdbx_seq_one_letter_code
_entity_poly.pdbx_strand_id
1 'polypeptide(L)' 'MKNWKKIADGQNLQIPEADLERVAPALDELETRFRPLTKQIPDDVEPAITFSIQPEPSE' A
#
# COMPACT_ATOMS: atom_id res chain seq x y z
N MET A 1 9.60 -12.39 6.93
CA MET A 1 9.96 -10.98 6.64
C MET A 1 9.70 -10.70 5.17
N LYS A 2 9.08 -9.56 4.86
CA LYS A 2 8.94 -9.11 3.46
C LYS A 2 10.34 -8.83 2.90
N ASN A 3 10.51 -9.07 1.61
CA ASN A 3 11.74 -8.68 0.93
C ASN A 3 11.61 -7.22 0.48
N TRP A 4 11.98 -6.30 1.37
CA TRP A 4 11.89 -4.85 1.12
C TRP A 4 12.69 -4.40 -0.11
N LYS A 5 13.77 -5.12 -0.44
CA LYS A 5 14.60 -4.85 -1.62
C LYS A 5 13.82 -5.11 -2.91
N LYS A 6 13.17 -6.27 -3.00
CA LYS A 6 12.28 -6.60 -4.13
C LYS A 6 11.10 -5.64 -4.27
N ILE A 7 10.58 -5.11 -3.16
CA ILE A 7 9.49 -4.11 -3.18
C ILE A 7 10.00 -2.77 -3.73
N ALA A 8 11.20 -2.35 -3.35
CA ALA A 8 11.85 -1.16 -3.89
C ALA A 8 12.16 -1.32 -5.39
N ASP A 9 12.73 -2.46 -5.78
CA ASP A 9 13.04 -2.78 -7.18
C ASP A 9 11.79 -2.74 -8.06
N GLY A 10 10.68 -3.33 -7.62
CA GLY A 10 9.41 -3.32 -8.35
C GLY A 10 8.79 -1.93 -8.51
N GLN A 11 9.19 -0.97 -7.68
CA GLN A 11 8.77 0.44 -7.77
C GLN A 11 9.83 1.33 -8.44
N ASN A 12 10.89 0.74 -9.00
CA ASN A 12 12.04 1.45 -9.57
C ASN A 12 12.72 2.42 -8.59
N LEU A 13 12.66 2.11 -7.28
CA LEU A 13 13.30 2.92 -6.24
C LEU A 13 14.75 2.46 -6.04
N GLN A 14 15.70 3.34 -6.36
CA GLN A 14 17.13 3.10 -6.13
C GLN A 14 17.51 3.48 -4.69
N ILE A 15 17.30 2.55 -3.76
CA ILE A 15 17.58 2.76 -2.34
C ILE A 15 18.88 2.01 -1.97
N PRO A 16 19.90 2.68 -1.42
CA PRO A 16 21.08 2.01 -0.91
C PRO A 16 20.72 0.94 0.13
N GLU A 17 21.44 -0.18 0.13
CA GLU A 17 21.14 -1.31 1.02
C GLU A 17 21.19 -0.92 2.51
N ALA A 18 22.17 -0.10 2.91
CA ALA A 18 22.27 0.40 4.28
C ALA A 18 21.06 1.27 4.70
N ASP A 19 20.50 2.05 3.78
CA ASP A 19 19.30 2.85 4.07
C ASP A 19 18.06 1.97 4.16
N LEU A 20 17.99 0.93 3.33
CA LEU A 20 16.91 -0.04 3.36
C LEU A 20 16.93 -0.85 4.67
N GLU A 21 18.09 -1.31 5.11
CA GLU A 21 18.29 -1.98 6.40
C GLU A 21 17.91 -1.09 7.58
N ARG A 22 18.23 0.21 7.50
CA ARG A 22 17.88 1.20 8.51
C ARG A 22 16.36 1.38 8.67
N VAL A 23 15.59 1.33 7.58
CA VAL A 23 14.13 1.53 7.62
C VAL A 23 13.34 0.23 7.75
N ALA A 24 13.93 -0.93 7.45
CA ALA A 24 13.27 -2.22 7.48
C ALA A 24 12.52 -2.52 8.79
N PRO A 25 13.05 -2.24 10.00
CA PRO A 25 12.32 -2.49 11.25
C PRO A 25 11.03 -1.69 11.37
N ALA A 26 11.04 -0.42 10.92
CA ALA A 26 9.84 0.41 10.94
C ALA A 26 8.80 -0.10 9.93
N LEU A 27 9.24 -0.52 8.74
CA LEU A 27 8.36 -1.12 7.73
C LEU A 27 7.75 -2.45 8.20
N ASP A 28 8.54 -3.29 8.89
CA ASP A 28 8.07 -4.54 9.49
C ASP A 28 7.03 -4.29 10.60
N GLU A 29 7.24 -3.27 11.43
CA GLU A 29 6.28 -2.89 12.48
C GLU A 29 4.95 -2.39 11.88
N LEU A 30 5.01 -1.56 10.83
CA LEU A 30 3.82 -1.10 10.11
C LEU A 30 3.07 -2.29 9.50
N GLU A 31 3.76 -3.22 8.84
CA GLU A 31 3.14 -4.44 8.30
C GLU A 31 2.45 -5.24 9.41
N THR A 32 3.13 -5.42 10.54
CA THR A 32 2.61 -6.19 11.68
C THR A 32 1.33 -5.58 12.24
N ARG A 33 1.25 -4.25 12.34
CA ARG A 33 0.08 -3.54 12.86
C ARG A 33 -1.09 -3.48 11.89
N PHE A 34 -0.81 -3.21 10.61
CA PHE A 34 -1.87 -2.89 9.65
C PHE A 34 -2.34 -4.10 8.84
N ARG A 35 -1.48 -5.08 8.54
CA ARG A 35 -1.87 -6.27 7.76
C ARG A 35 -3.04 -7.06 8.35
N PRO A 36 -3.16 -7.23 9.69
CA PRO A 36 -4.31 -7.94 10.27
C PRO A 36 -5.64 -7.22 10.05
N LEU A 37 -5.64 -5.88 9.95
CA LEU A 37 -6.86 -5.09 9.77
C LEU A 37 -7.54 -5.39 8.43
N THR A 38 -6.77 -5.77 7.40
CA THR A 38 -7.36 -6.12 6.09
C THR A 38 -8.29 -7.32 6.17
N LYS A 39 -8.14 -8.20 7.17
CA LYS A 39 -9.01 -9.36 7.36
C LYS A 39 -10.37 -9.00 7.95
N GLN A 40 -10.52 -7.78 8.47
CA GLN A 40 -11.74 -7.29 9.11
C GLN A 40 -12.56 -6.41 8.17
N ILE A 41 -12.08 -6.18 6.95
CA ILE A 41 -12.78 -5.42 5.92
C ILE A 41 -13.87 -6.34 5.33
N PRO A 42 -15.16 -5.99 5.48
CA PRO A 42 -16.25 -6.75 4.85
C PRO A 42 -16.14 -6.75 3.32
N ASP A 43 -16.54 -7.84 2.66
CA ASP A 43 -16.44 -7.95 1.19
C ASP A 43 -17.41 -7.02 0.45
N ASP A 44 -18.45 -6.53 1.14
CA ASP A 44 -19.45 -5.61 0.63
C ASP A 44 -19.14 -4.13 0.93
N VAL A 45 -17.99 -3.84 1.55
CA VAL A 45 -17.62 -2.45 1.83
C VAL A 45 -17.10 -1.78 0.56
N GLU A 46 -17.80 -0.74 0.13
CA GLU A 46 -17.37 0.11 -0.97
C GLU A 46 -16.16 0.98 -0.55
N PRO A 47 -15.24 1.29 -1.49
CA PRO A 47 -14.17 2.25 -1.23
C PRO A 47 -14.72 3.61 -0.80
N ALA A 48 -14.03 4.26 0.14
CA ALA A 48 -14.41 5.60 0.61
C ALA A 48 -14.38 6.67 -0.51
N ILE A 49 -13.62 6.40 -1.58
CA ILE A 49 -13.55 7.23 -2.78
C ILE A 49 -13.86 6.32 -3.97
N THR A 50 -14.98 6.57 -4.63
CA THR A 50 -15.37 5.89 -5.86
C THR A 50 -15.19 6.83 -7.05
N PHE A 51 -14.90 6.24 -8.21
CA PHE A 51 -14.83 7.00 -9.45
C PHE A 51 -16.25 7.28 -9.97
N SER A 52 -16.59 8.55 -10.18
CA SER A 52 -17.85 8.97 -10.80
C SER A 52 -17.57 9.75 -12.08
N ILE A 53 -18.13 9.32 -13.21
CA ILE A 53 -18.18 10.12 -14.43
C ILE A 53 -19.33 11.12 -14.28
N GLN A 54 -19.07 12.41 -14.48
CA GLN A 54 -20.15 13.40 -14.53
C GLN A 54 -21.04 13.09 -15.75
N PRO A 55 -22.38 13.07 -15.59
CA PRO A 55 -23.27 12.85 -16.72
C PRO A 55 -23.07 13.94 -17.78
N GLU A 56 -23.14 13.57 -19.06
CA GLU A 56 -23.10 14.56 -20.14
C GLU A 56 -24.30 15.51 -20.01
N PRO A 57 -24.09 16.83 -20.21
CA PRO A 57 -25.16 17.80 -20.14
C PRO A 57 -26.22 17.49 -21.19
N SER A 58 -27.48 17.41 -20.76
CA SER A 58 -28.63 17.24 -21.65
C SER A 58 -28.80 18.49 -22.51
N GLU A 59 -28.89 18.33 -23.84
CA GLU A 59 -29.19 19.41 -24.79
C GLU A 59 -30.57 20.06 -24.56
#